data_AF-A0A2I0HF05-F1
#
_entry.id   AF-A0A2I0HF05-F1
#
_cell.length_a   1.000
_cell.length_b   1.000
_cell.length_c   1.000
_cell.angle_alpha   90.00
_cell.angle_beta   90.00
_cell.angle_gamma   90.00
#
_symmetry.space_group_name_H-M   'P 1'
#
loop_
_entity.id
_entity.type
_entity.pdbx_description
1 polymer ?
#
loop_
_entity_poly.entity_id
_entity_poly.type
_entity_poly.pdbx_seq_one_letter_code
_entity_poly.pdbx_strand_id
1 'polypeptide(L)'
;EILFFLSGWWILFRKQGGPEPLEDGYQALSSQFKKFSYGELKIATRNFREEIGRGGSGIVYKGNLGDGREVAVKRLGDVTRGEDFFWAE
;
A
#
# COMPACT_ATOMS: atom_id res chain seq x y z
N GLU A 1 -19.50 14.32 46.87
CA GLU A 1 -18.20 13.79 46.37
C GLU A 1 -18.31 12.77 45.24
N ILE A 2 -19.31 11.89 45.20
CA ILE A 2 -19.48 10.86 44.15
C ILE A 2 -19.69 11.44 42.73
N LEU A 3 -20.30 12.62 42.61
CA LEU A 3 -20.53 13.29 41.33
C LEU A 3 -19.25 13.69 40.57
N PHE A 4 -18.15 13.99 41.30
CA PHE A 4 -16.87 14.33 40.69
C PHE A 4 -16.15 13.10 40.13
N PHE A 5 -16.35 11.93 40.73
CA PHE A 5 -15.81 10.68 40.21
C PHE A 5 -16.59 10.22 38.97
N LEU A 6 -17.92 10.38 38.94
CA LEU A 6 -18.72 10.05 37.75
C LEU A 6 -18.44 11.00 36.59
N SER A 7 -18.29 12.31 36.84
CA SER A 7 -17.94 13.26 35.79
C SER A 7 -16.47 13.11 35.35
N GLY A 8 -15.55 12.87 36.28
CA GLY A 8 -14.14 12.61 35.97
C GLY A 8 -13.94 11.31 35.19
N TRP A 9 -14.64 10.24 35.57
CA TRP A 9 -14.66 8.97 34.84
C TRP A 9 -15.31 9.15 33.48
N TRP A 10 -16.40 9.90 33.37
CA TRP A 10 -17.02 10.24 32.08
C TRP A 10 -16.11 11.09 31.21
N ILE A 11 -15.32 12.01 31.76
CA ILE A 11 -14.36 12.86 31.02
C ILE A 11 -13.16 12.02 30.54
N LEU A 12 -12.64 11.11 31.38
CA LEU A 12 -11.58 10.19 30.98
C LEU A 12 -12.09 9.12 29.98
N PHE A 13 -13.34 8.66 30.10
CA PHE A 13 -13.97 7.74 29.14
C PHE A 13 -14.48 8.42 27.88
N ARG A 14 -14.71 9.74 27.87
CA ARG A 14 -15.07 10.50 26.67
C ARG A 14 -13.89 10.71 25.74
N LYS A 15 -12.66 10.47 26.20
CA LYS A 15 -11.48 10.35 25.34
C LYS A 15 -11.40 8.98 24.66
N GLN A 16 -12.55 8.43 24.25
CA GLN A 16 -12.60 7.54 23.09
C GLN A 16 -12.34 8.40 21.84
N GLY A 17 -11.09 8.78 21.64
CA GLY A 17 -10.59 8.83 20.28
C GLY A 17 -10.62 7.38 19.82
N GLY A 18 -11.76 6.95 19.27
CA GLY A 18 -11.85 5.66 18.60
C GLY A 18 -10.73 5.57 17.56
N PRO A 19 -10.32 4.36 17.15
CA PRO A 19 -9.47 4.25 15.98
C PRO A 19 -10.11 5.08 14.87
N GLU A 20 -9.40 6.10 14.38
CA GLU A 20 -9.71 6.71 13.08
C GLU A 20 -10.08 5.57 12.13
N PRO A 21 -11.16 5.63 11.35
CA PRO A 21 -11.50 4.57 10.42
C PRO A 21 -10.28 4.39 9.52
N LEU A 22 -9.53 3.32 9.77
CA LEU A 22 -8.29 2.99 9.04
C LEU A 22 -8.57 3.04 7.53
N GLU A 23 -9.80 2.69 7.16
CA GLU A 23 -10.44 2.79 5.86
C GLU A 23 -10.35 4.18 5.21
N ASP A 24 -10.66 5.26 5.92
CA ASP A 24 -10.61 6.63 5.36
C ASP A 24 -9.17 7.03 5.05
N GLY A 25 -8.23 6.61 5.90
CA GLY A 25 -6.79 6.78 5.68
C GLY A 25 -6.30 6.00 4.46
N TYR A 26 -6.69 4.73 4.34
CA TYR A 26 -6.36 3.89 3.18
C TYR A 26 -6.97 4.41 1.88
N GLN A 27 -8.22 4.89 1.90
CA GLN A 27 -8.85 5.49 0.73
C GLN A 27 -8.13 6.77 0.31
N ALA A 28 -7.78 7.64 1.25
CA ALA A 28 -6.98 8.83 0.98
C ALA A 28 -5.61 8.49 0.37
N LEU A 29 -4.91 7.48 0.90
CA LEU A 29 -3.63 7.01 0.35
C LEU A 29 -3.78 6.36 -1.03
N SER A 30 -4.78 5.50 -1.22
CA SER A 30 -5.03 4.80 -2.48
C SER A 30 -5.35 5.75 -3.63
N SER A 31 -5.98 6.89 -3.34
CA SER A 31 -6.28 7.94 -4.32
C SER A 31 -5.02 8.57 -4.94
N GLN A 32 -3.88 8.48 -4.26
CA GLN A 32 -2.59 8.99 -4.73
C GLN A 32 -1.84 8.00 -5.64
N PHE A 33 -2.22 6.72 -5.65
CA PHE A 33 -1.56 5.69 -6.45
C PHE A 33 -2.28 5.43 -7.76
N LYS A 34 -1.52 5.49 -8.86
CA LYS A 34 -2.01 5.11 -10.19
C LYS A 34 -1.89 3.59 -10.38
N LYS A 35 -2.98 2.95 -10.80
CA LYS A 35 -2.96 1.56 -11.30
C LYS A 35 -2.37 1.53 -12.70
N PHE A 36 -1.44 0.61 -12.94
CA PHE A 36 -0.86 0.35 -14.26
C PHE A 36 -1.22 -1.08 -14.68
N SER A 37 -1.59 -1.22 -15.95
CA SER A 37 -1.77 -2.53 -16.57
C SER A 37 -0.42 -3.22 -16.74
N TYR A 38 -0.47 -4.56 -16.82
CA TYR A 38 0.72 -5.35 -17.14
C TYR A 38 1.35 -4.93 -18.49
N GLY A 39 0.52 -4.60 -19.49
CA GLY A 39 0.98 -4.14 -20.80
C GLY A 39 1.79 -2.84 -20.73
N GLU A 40 1.30 -1.86 -19.96
CA GLU A 40 2.03 -0.60 -19.73
C GLU A 40 3.39 -0.86 -19.06
N LEU A 41 3.43 -1.69 -18.01
CA LEU A 41 4.68 -2.02 -17.32
C LEU A 41 5.64 -2.82 -18.21
N LYS A 42 5.11 -3.72 -19.05
CA LYS A 42 5.90 -4.48 -20.03
C LYS A 42 6.54 -3.56 -21.07
N ILE A 43 5.81 -2.57 -21.58
CA ILE A 43 6.34 -1.56 -22.50
C ILE A 43 7.39 -0.70 -21.78
N ALA A 44 7.07 -0.18 -20.59
CA ALA A 44 7.94 0.69 -19.82
C ALA A 44 9.30 0.05 -19.50
N THR A 45 9.31 -1.26 -19.23
CA THR A 45 10.51 -2.05 -18.91
C THR A 45 11.18 -2.71 -20.12
N ARG A 46 10.72 -2.40 -21.34
CA ARG A 46 11.19 -3.02 -22.60
C ARG A 46 11.17 -4.55 -22.55
N ASN A 47 10.04 -5.11 -22.11
CA ASN A 47 9.83 -6.52 -21.82
C ASN A 47 10.67 -7.04 -20.65
N PHE A 48 10.76 -6.29 -19.55
CA PHE A 48 11.51 -6.68 -18.35
C PHE A 48 12.99 -7.03 -18.68
N ARG A 49 13.65 -6.16 -19.45
CA ARG A 49 14.98 -6.44 -20.01
C ARG A 49 16.13 -6.18 -19.05
N GLU A 50 16.07 -5.10 -18.30
CA GLU A 50 17.17 -4.61 -17.47
C GLU A 50 16.85 -4.84 -15.99
N GLU A 51 17.42 -5.91 -15.43
CA GLU A 51 17.36 -6.20 -14.00
C GLU A 51 18.30 -5.27 -13.23
N ILE A 52 17.76 -4.60 -12.21
CA ILE A 52 18.51 -3.71 -11.32
C ILE A 52 18.57 -4.22 -9.88
N GLY A 53 17.89 -5.34 -9.58
CA GLY A 53 17.94 -5.99 -8.28
C GLY A 53 17.11 -7.26 -8.22
N ARG A 54 17.45 -8.14 -7.28
CA ARG A 54 16.77 -9.42 -7.05
C ARG A 54 16.82 -9.79 -5.58
N GLY A 55 15.73 -10.35 -5.08
CA GLY A 55 15.63 -10.87 -3.72
C GLY A 55 14.53 -11.92 -3.57
N GLY A 56 14.27 -12.36 -2.34
CA GLY A 56 13.30 -13.44 -2.08
C GLY A 56 11.88 -13.15 -2.56
N SER A 57 11.47 -11.88 -2.64
CA SER A 57 10.13 -11.50 -3.11
C SER A 57 10.02 -11.36 -4.64
N GLY A 58 11.13 -11.39 -5.39
CA GLY A 58 11.11 -11.23 -6.85
C GLY A 58 12.25 -10.40 -7.42
N ILE A 59 12.06 -9.97 -8.68
CA ILE A 59 13.06 -9.28 -9.49
C ILE A 59 12.60 -7.84 -9.75
N VAL A 60 13.53 -6.88 -9.67
CA VAL A 60 13.29 -5.46 -9.92
C VAL A 60 13.91 -5.08 -11.27
N TYR A 61 13.12 -4.45 -12.14
CA TYR A 61 13.53 -4.03 -13.47
C TYR A 61 13.51 -2.52 -13.61
N LYS A 62 14.44 -1.98 -14.39
CA LYS A 62 14.41 -0.58 -14.81
C LYS A 62 13.29 -0.35 -15.82
N GLY A 63 12.56 0.75 -15.70
CA GLY A 63 11.55 1.16 -16.66
C GLY A 63 11.46 2.67 -16.84
N ASN A 64 10.84 3.07 -17.96
CA ASN A 64 10.49 4.46 -18.24
C ASN A 64 9.01 4.50 -18.67
N LEU A 65 8.19 5.23 -17.91
CA LEU A 65 6.76 5.37 -18.19
C LEU A 65 6.51 6.27 -19.41
N GLY A 66 5.30 6.24 -19.98
CA GLY A 66 4.97 7.07 -21.14
C GLY A 66 5.05 8.59 -20.90
N ASP A 67 5.08 9.01 -19.63
CA ASP A 67 5.27 10.41 -19.21
C ASP A 67 6.74 10.78 -18.98
N GLY A 68 7.69 9.89 -19.28
CA GLY A 68 9.12 10.12 -19.13
C GLY A 68 9.69 9.83 -17.74
N ARG A 69 8.86 9.47 -16.76
CA ARG A 69 9.35 9.13 -15.41
C ARG A 69 10.10 7.81 -15.41
N GLU A 70 11.31 7.83 -14.85
CA GLU A 70 12.10 6.63 -14.59
C GLU A 70 11.56 5.91 -13.34
N VAL A 71 11.39 4.59 -13.44
CA VAL A 71 10.77 3.76 -12.39
C VAL A 71 11.50 2.44 -12.20
N ALA A 72 11.36 1.88 -11.00
CA ALA A 72 11.75 0.52 -10.67
C ALA A 72 10.49 -0.36 -10.60
N VAL A 73 10.39 -1.37 -11.46
CA VAL A 73 9.23 -2.29 -11.52
C VAL A 73 9.61 -3.62 -10.88
N LYS A 74 9.04 -3.91 -9.70
CA LYS A 74 9.23 -5.18 -9.01
C LYS A 74 8.22 -6.21 -9.51
N ARG A 75 8.69 -7.26 -10.17
CA ARG A 75 7.90 -8.42 -10.56
C ARG A 75 8.02 -9.47 -9.46
N LEU A 76 6.92 -9.74 -8.78
CA LEU A 76 6.83 -10.83 -7.82
C LEU A 76 6.99 -12.17 -8.55
N GLY A 77 7.61 -13.16 -7.90
CA GLY A 77 7.76 -14.52 -8.46
C GLY A 77 6.43 -15.25 -8.63
N ASP A 78 6.44 -16.54 -8.97
CA ASP A 78 5.21 -17.35 -8.96
C ASP A 78 4.66 -17.44 -7.54
N VAL A 79 3.74 -16.52 -7.23
CA VAL A 79 3.03 -16.45 -5.97
C VAL A 79 1.72 -17.23 -6.14
N THR A 80 1.81 -18.54 -6.30
CA THR A 80 0.64 -19.44 -6.30
C THR A 80 -0.06 -19.52 -4.93
N ARG A 81 0.42 -18.77 -3.91
CA ARG A 81 -0.04 -18.84 -2.51
C ARG A 81 -0.26 -17.50 -1.81
N GLY A 82 -0.08 -16.37 -2.49
CA GLY A 82 -0.10 -15.04 -1.85
C GLY A 82 -1.18 -14.10 -2.36
N GLU A 83 -2.01 -14.52 -3.31
CA GLU A 83 -3.18 -13.76 -3.74
C GLU A 83 -4.15 -13.57 -2.56
N ASP A 84 -4.41 -14.65 -1.80
CA ASP A 84 -5.26 -14.63 -0.61
C ASP A 84 -4.73 -13.74 0.53
N PHE A 85 -3.40 -13.57 0.62
CA PHE A 85 -2.76 -12.76 1.66
C PHE A 85 -2.56 -11.30 1.25
N PHE A 86 -2.47 -11.00 -0.05
CA PHE A 86 -2.26 -9.62 -0.52
C PHE A 86 -3.52 -8.76 -0.43
N TRP A 87 -4.71 -9.36 -0.48
CA TRP A 87 -5.99 -8.65 -0.35
C TRP A 87 -6.55 -8.65 1.08
N ALA A 88 -5.89 -9.35 2.01
CA ALA A 88 -6.35 -9.50 3.39
C ALA A 88 -5.83 -8.40 4.35
N GLU A 89 -4.97 -7.50 3.88
CA GLU A 89 -4.28 -6.45 4.67
C GLU A 89 -4.52 -5.05 4.10
#